data_AF-A0A2E8SVY8-F1
#
_entry.id   AF-A0A2E8SVY8-F1
#
_cell.length_a   1.000
_cell.length_b   1.000
_cell.length_c   1.000
_cell.angle_alpha   90.00
_cell.angle_beta   90.00
_cell.angle_gamma   90.00
#
_symmetry.space_group_name_H-M   'P 1'
#
loop_
_entity.id
_entity.type
_entity.pdbx_description
1 polymer ?
#
loop_
_entity_poly.entity_id
_entity_poly.type
_entity_poly.pdbx_seq_one_letter_code
_entity_poly.pdbx_strand_id
1 'polypeptide(L)'
;MQPPTPPAAPPAPVPAAPAAPVAPAAPAAPAAPAAPAAPVAPAAPAAPAQPKHQSTPEVRERLKAVGAIAQAISAEVQKVIIGKSHVIDNVLINILSNGNLLFEDYPGLAKTLMTNTFADALGCDFKRVQFTPDLLPADITGTNIYDAKKGEFTFKPGPLFCNLLLADEINRAPPKTQAALLEAMQEKQVTIGTVTHKLPAPFIVMA
;
A
#
# COMPACT_ATOMS: atom_id res chain seq x y z
N MET A 1 -63.15 -29.86 -42.09
CA MET A 1 -62.96 -29.32 -40.74
C MET A 1 -62.17 -30.33 -39.91
N GLN A 2 -60.89 -30.08 -39.61
CA GLN A 2 -60.29 -30.11 -38.26
C GLN A 2 -58.75 -29.94 -38.35
N PRO A 3 -58.14 -29.05 -37.54
CA PRO A 3 -56.69 -28.86 -37.42
C PRO A 3 -56.06 -29.85 -36.40
N PRO A 4 -54.71 -30.02 -36.40
CA PRO A 4 -54.02 -31.03 -35.60
C PRO A 4 -53.88 -30.70 -34.10
N THR A 5 -53.68 -31.78 -33.34
CA THR A 5 -53.66 -31.97 -31.88
C THR A 5 -52.57 -31.21 -31.10
N PRO A 6 -52.86 -30.74 -29.86
CA PRO A 6 -51.83 -30.37 -28.87
C PRO A 6 -51.41 -31.56 -27.97
N PRO A 7 -50.17 -31.57 -27.45
CA PRO A 7 -49.65 -32.66 -26.61
C PRO A 7 -50.11 -32.59 -25.15
N ALA A 8 -50.10 -33.76 -24.51
CA ALA A 8 -50.71 -34.07 -23.22
C ALA A 8 -50.07 -33.38 -22.01
N ALA A 9 -50.93 -32.92 -21.09
CA ALA A 9 -50.58 -32.47 -19.75
C ALA A 9 -50.30 -33.67 -18.81
N PRO A 10 -49.34 -33.56 -17.87
CA PRO A 10 -49.09 -34.60 -16.88
C PRO A 10 -50.18 -34.60 -15.78
N PRO A 11 -50.56 -35.79 -15.25
CA PRO A 11 -51.61 -35.91 -14.24
C PRO A 11 -51.14 -35.51 -12.84
N ALA A 12 -52.10 -34.99 -12.06
CA ALA A 12 -51.97 -34.51 -10.69
C ALA A 12 -51.66 -35.64 -9.67
N PRO A 13 -50.96 -35.32 -8.58
CA PRO A 13 -50.74 -36.27 -7.49
C PRO A 13 -51.98 -36.35 -6.56
N VAL A 14 -52.32 -37.58 -6.16
CA VAL A 14 -53.35 -37.94 -5.18
C VAL A 14 -52.83 -37.80 -3.73
N PRO A 15 -53.73 -37.61 -2.73
CA PRO A 15 -53.38 -37.04 -1.43
C PRO A 15 -52.96 -38.10 -0.38
N ALA A 16 -52.00 -37.75 0.47
CA ALA A 16 -51.65 -38.50 1.68
C ALA A 16 -52.27 -37.84 2.92
N ALA A 17 -52.92 -38.67 3.75
CA ALA A 17 -53.52 -38.31 5.04
C ALA A 17 -52.46 -38.21 6.17
N PRO A 18 -52.80 -37.65 7.36
CA PRO A 18 -51.86 -36.92 8.21
C PRO A 18 -51.18 -37.76 9.29
N ALA A 19 -49.95 -37.38 9.66
CA ALA A 19 -49.27 -37.84 10.86
C ALA A 19 -48.99 -36.65 11.80
N ALA A 20 -49.30 -36.86 13.08
CA ALA A 20 -49.26 -35.89 14.19
C ALA A 20 -47.82 -35.62 14.70
N PRO A 21 -47.60 -34.67 15.64
CA PRO A 21 -46.40 -33.85 15.73
C PRO A 21 -45.25 -34.51 16.53
N VAL A 22 -44.01 -34.23 16.14
CA VAL A 22 -42.80 -34.58 16.92
C VAL A 22 -42.22 -33.32 17.54
N ALA A 23 -42.08 -33.36 18.87
CA ALA A 23 -41.57 -32.30 19.75
C ALA A 23 -40.05 -32.07 19.58
N PRO A 24 -39.51 -30.90 19.99
CA PRO A 24 -38.12 -30.54 19.74
C PRO A 24 -37.15 -31.20 20.73
N ALA A 25 -36.01 -31.68 20.22
CA ALA A 25 -34.93 -32.22 21.05
C ALA A 25 -34.06 -31.08 21.63
N ALA A 26 -33.95 -31.05 22.95
CA ALA A 26 -33.08 -30.17 23.74
C ALA A 26 -31.64 -30.74 23.84
N PRO A 27 -30.63 -29.94 24.26
CA PRO A 27 -29.22 -30.19 23.98
C PRO A 27 -28.55 -31.15 24.99
N ALA A 28 -27.53 -31.88 24.52
CA ALA A 28 -26.68 -32.70 25.37
C ALA A 28 -25.58 -31.85 26.06
N ALA A 29 -25.49 -31.98 27.38
CA ALA A 29 -24.50 -31.37 28.27
C ALA A 29 -23.18 -32.20 28.33
N PRO A 30 -22.08 -31.67 28.90
CA PRO A 30 -20.71 -31.98 28.49
C PRO A 30 -20.06 -33.17 29.20
N ALA A 31 -19.06 -33.77 28.55
CA ALA A 31 -18.18 -34.78 29.11
C ALA A 31 -17.05 -34.15 29.95
N ALA A 32 -16.71 -34.82 31.06
CA ALA A 32 -15.69 -34.43 32.04
C ALA A 32 -14.24 -34.51 31.50
N PRO A 33 -13.26 -33.83 32.14
CA PRO A 33 -11.96 -33.54 31.53
C PRO A 33 -10.96 -34.70 31.63
N ALA A 34 -10.21 -34.93 30.55
CA ALA A 34 -9.03 -35.79 30.54
C ALA A 34 -7.79 -35.03 31.05
N ALA A 35 -6.93 -35.74 31.77
CA ALA A 35 -5.72 -35.27 32.46
C ALA A 35 -4.69 -34.55 31.54
N PRO A 36 -3.81 -33.69 32.09
CA PRO A 36 -2.93 -32.84 31.30
C PRO A 36 -1.81 -33.66 30.62
N ALA A 37 -1.64 -33.42 29.32
CA ALA A 37 -0.48 -33.87 28.56
C ALA A 37 0.79 -33.13 29.01
N ALA A 38 1.90 -33.86 29.11
CA ALA A 38 3.22 -33.40 29.52
C ALA A 38 3.75 -32.22 28.66
N PRO A 39 4.64 -31.37 29.19
CA PRO A 39 5.12 -30.19 28.48
C PRO A 39 6.00 -30.60 27.28
N VAL A 40 5.65 -30.08 26.10
CA VAL A 40 6.49 -30.14 24.91
C VAL A 40 7.73 -29.29 25.17
N ALA A 41 8.91 -29.91 25.16
CA ALA A 41 10.18 -29.22 25.31
C ALA A 41 10.36 -28.17 24.20
N PRO A 42 10.86 -26.96 24.50
CA PRO A 42 11.07 -25.93 23.49
C PRO A 42 12.18 -26.36 22.53
N ALA A 43 11.88 -26.35 21.24
CA ALA A 43 12.87 -26.52 20.18
C ALA A 43 13.96 -25.43 20.32
N ALA A 44 15.21 -25.86 20.38
CA ALA A 44 16.36 -24.98 20.43
C ALA A 44 16.36 -24.01 19.22
N PRO A 45 16.72 -22.73 19.39
CA PRO A 45 16.77 -21.79 18.28
C PRO A 45 17.87 -22.20 17.30
N ALA A 46 17.49 -22.35 16.03
CA ALA A 46 18.43 -22.51 14.95
C ALA A 46 19.39 -21.31 14.93
N ALA A 47 20.70 -21.60 14.93
CA ALA A 47 21.75 -20.60 14.82
C ALA A 47 21.52 -19.71 13.57
N PRO A 48 21.82 -18.40 13.64
CA PRO A 48 21.65 -17.51 12.50
C PRO A 48 22.58 -17.95 11.36
N ALA A 49 21.97 -18.37 10.25
CA ALA A 49 22.68 -18.63 9.01
C ALA A 49 23.31 -17.31 8.51
N GLN A 50 24.63 -17.22 8.57
CA GLN A 50 25.37 -16.10 7.97
C GLN A 50 25.17 -16.12 6.45
N PRO A 51 24.69 -15.03 5.83
CA PRO A 51 24.56 -14.98 4.38
C PRO A 51 25.96 -14.89 3.74
N LYS A 52 26.40 -16.01 3.15
CA LYS A 52 27.60 -16.05 2.29
C LYS A 52 27.28 -15.43 0.94
N HIS A 53 27.33 -14.11 0.82
CA HIS A 53 27.35 -13.45 -0.49
C HIS A 53 28.78 -13.01 -0.80
N GLN A 54 29.48 -13.80 -1.60
CA GLN A 54 30.82 -13.44 -2.10
C GLN A 54 30.65 -12.33 -3.15
N SER A 55 30.77 -11.07 -2.72
CA SER A 55 30.75 -9.91 -3.61
C SER A 55 32.04 -9.84 -4.45
N THR A 56 31.89 -9.85 -5.77
CA THR A 56 32.95 -9.58 -6.76
C THR A 56 33.70 -8.28 -6.40
N PRO A 57 35.03 -8.17 -6.63
CA PRO A 57 35.79 -6.95 -6.33
C PRO A 57 35.16 -5.66 -6.86
N GLU A 58 34.56 -5.68 -8.06
CA GLU A 58 33.83 -4.54 -8.64
C GLU A 58 32.60 -4.11 -7.82
N VAL A 59 31.85 -5.08 -7.27
CA VAL A 59 30.68 -4.80 -6.43
C VAL A 59 31.13 -4.16 -5.12
N ARG A 60 32.26 -4.58 -4.55
CA ARG A 60 32.83 -3.97 -3.34
C ARG A 60 33.24 -2.53 -3.56
N GLU A 61 33.80 -2.21 -4.71
CA GLU A 61 34.17 -0.83 -5.06
C GLU A 61 32.94 0.06 -5.22
N ARG A 62 31.91 -0.41 -5.93
CA ARG A 62 30.63 0.30 -6.03
C ARG A 62 29.96 0.50 -4.66
N LEU A 63 29.98 -0.52 -3.80
CA LEU A 63 29.46 -0.43 -2.43
C LEU A 63 30.20 0.63 -1.61
N LYS A 64 31.52 0.74 -1.75
CA LYS A 64 32.30 1.80 -1.09
C LYS A 64 31.92 3.19 -1.61
N ALA A 65 31.78 3.34 -2.93
CA ALA A 65 31.37 4.61 -3.54
C ALA A 65 29.98 5.04 -3.09
N VAL A 66 29.00 4.13 -3.13
CA VAL A 66 27.63 4.38 -2.64
C VAL A 66 27.63 4.69 -1.15
N GLY A 67 28.41 3.96 -0.36
CA GLY A 67 28.56 4.23 1.08
C GLY A 67 29.10 5.62 1.38
N ALA A 68 30.09 6.09 0.62
CA ALA A 68 30.64 7.44 0.77
C ALA A 68 29.61 8.53 0.41
N ILE A 69 28.86 8.34 -0.69
CA ILE A 69 27.79 9.26 -1.10
C ILE A 69 26.67 9.30 -0.06
N ALA A 70 26.25 8.13 0.43
CA ALA A 70 25.23 8.01 1.46
C ALA A 70 25.64 8.74 2.75
N GLN A 71 26.90 8.59 3.19
CA GLN A 71 27.43 9.33 4.33
C GLN A 71 27.44 10.84 4.10
N ALA A 72 27.81 11.30 2.90
CA ALA A 72 27.78 12.71 2.55
C ALA A 72 26.35 13.28 2.61
N ILE A 73 25.36 12.57 2.05
CA ILE A 73 23.95 12.96 2.11
C ILE A 73 23.47 13.01 3.57
N SER A 74 23.73 11.99 4.37
CA SER A 74 23.37 11.99 5.79
C SER A 74 23.99 13.16 6.54
N ALA A 75 25.24 13.50 6.25
CA ALA A 75 25.92 14.64 6.87
C ALA A 75 25.27 15.98 6.50
N GLU A 76 24.84 16.16 5.24
CA GLU A 76 24.08 17.35 4.83
C GLU A 76 22.71 17.43 5.52
N VAL A 77 21.98 16.32 5.59
CA VAL A 77 20.66 16.28 6.25
C VAL A 77 20.78 16.56 7.76
N GLN A 78 21.83 16.06 8.41
CA GLN A 78 22.08 16.28 9.85
C GLN A 78 22.40 17.74 10.20
N LYS A 79 22.76 18.59 9.24
CA LYS A 79 22.93 20.04 9.49
C LYS A 79 21.60 20.74 9.75
N VAL A 80 20.52 20.24 9.15
CA VAL A 80 19.17 20.82 9.25
C VAL A 80 18.37 20.09 10.33
N ILE A 81 18.48 18.76 10.40
CA ILE A 81 17.73 17.93 11.35
C ILE A 81 18.64 17.58 12.53
N ILE A 82 18.35 18.21 13.67
CA ILE A 82 19.07 17.95 14.91
C ILE A 82 18.47 16.73 15.62
N GLY A 83 19.31 15.72 15.89
CA GLY A 83 18.89 14.48 16.53
C GLY A 83 18.27 13.47 15.57
N LYS A 84 17.71 12.37 16.12
CA LYS A 84 17.06 11.29 15.35
C LYS A 84 17.95 10.64 14.26
N SER A 85 19.23 10.42 14.53
CA SER A 85 20.16 9.76 13.58
C SER A 85 19.62 8.45 13.01
N HIS A 86 19.03 7.60 13.86
CA HIS A 86 18.40 6.35 13.46
C HIS A 86 17.27 6.52 12.43
N VAL A 87 16.49 7.62 12.52
CA VAL A 87 15.40 7.88 11.56
C VAL A 87 15.98 8.32 10.21
N ILE A 88 17.02 9.16 10.24
CA ILE A 88 17.73 9.59 9.03
C ILE A 88 18.31 8.36 8.29
N ASP A 89 18.95 7.46 9.03
CA ASP A 89 19.49 6.22 8.47
C ASP A 89 18.38 5.34 7.85
N ASN A 90 17.25 5.18 8.54
CA ASN A 90 16.11 4.42 8.01
C ASN A 90 15.50 5.04 6.75
N VAL A 91 15.39 6.37 6.69
CA VAL A 91 14.91 7.08 5.50
C VAL A 91 15.89 6.88 4.34
N LEU A 92 17.20 6.98 4.59
CA LEU A 92 18.21 6.75 3.57
C LEU A 92 18.19 5.31 3.05
N ILE A 93 18.08 4.32 3.94
CA ILE A 93 17.93 2.91 3.58
C ILE A 93 16.67 2.71 2.73
N ASN A 94 15.56 3.34 3.10
CA ASN A 94 14.31 3.30 2.34
C ASN A 94 14.47 3.88 0.92
N ILE A 95 15.15 5.03 0.79
CA ILE A 95 15.43 5.65 -0.51
C ILE A 95 16.31 4.75 -1.38
N LEU A 96 17.38 4.19 -0.83
CA LEU A 96 18.29 3.30 -1.55
C LEU A 96 17.63 1.98 -1.98
N SER A 97 16.63 1.54 -1.22
CA SER A 97 15.84 0.33 -1.53
C SER A 97 14.61 0.61 -2.41
N ASN A 98 14.37 1.87 -2.79
CA ASN A 98 13.17 2.30 -3.52
C ASN A 98 11.86 1.88 -2.80
N GLY A 99 11.89 1.90 -1.47
CA GLY A 99 10.76 1.59 -0.61
C GLY A 99 9.82 2.79 -0.43
N ASN A 100 8.72 2.55 0.29
CA ASN A 100 7.89 3.61 0.85
C ASN A 100 8.03 3.59 2.38
N LEU A 101 7.82 4.72 3.04
CA LEU A 101 8.03 4.87 4.47
C LEU A 101 6.75 5.39 5.14
N LEU A 102 6.44 4.88 6.33
CA LEU A 102 5.34 5.34 7.16
C LEU A 102 5.91 5.91 8.47
N PHE A 103 5.59 7.17 8.74
CA PHE A 103 5.95 7.89 9.95
C PHE A 103 4.79 7.81 10.96
N GLU A 104 4.85 6.84 11.86
CA GLU A 104 4.00 6.82 13.06
C GLU A 104 4.63 7.71 14.13
N ASP A 105 4.17 8.96 14.21
CA ASP A 105 4.77 9.97 15.08
C ASP A 105 3.76 11.09 15.32
N TYR A 106 3.87 11.77 16.47
CA TYR A 106 3.07 12.94 16.79
C TYR A 106 3.24 14.08 15.76
N PRO A 107 2.19 14.89 15.52
CA PRO A 107 2.30 16.05 14.65
C PRO A 107 3.38 17.02 15.16
N GLY A 108 4.10 17.66 14.23
CA GLY A 108 5.18 18.62 14.57
C GLY A 108 6.57 18.00 14.75
N LEU A 109 6.73 16.69 14.57
CA LEU A 109 8.02 16.00 14.70
C LEU A 109 8.93 16.07 13.45
N ALA A 110 8.88 17.21 12.76
CA ALA A 110 9.73 17.54 11.62
C ALA A 110 9.64 16.59 10.41
N LYS A 111 8.54 15.82 10.23
CA LYS A 111 8.33 14.94 9.06
C LYS A 111 8.47 15.69 7.73
N THR A 112 7.81 16.85 7.64
CA THR A 112 7.89 17.73 6.47
C THR A 112 9.29 18.25 6.21
N LEU A 113 9.97 18.71 7.26
CA LEU A 113 11.35 19.18 7.15
C LEU A 113 12.27 18.04 6.72
N MET A 114 12.03 16.83 7.23
CA MET A 114 12.82 15.64 6.91
C MET A 114 12.71 15.28 5.44
N THR A 115 11.49 15.07 4.94
CA THR A 115 11.29 14.72 3.54
C THR A 115 11.80 15.81 2.59
N ASN A 116 11.58 17.09 2.92
CA ASN A 116 12.06 18.19 2.10
C ASN A 116 13.60 18.27 2.07
N THR A 117 14.26 18.13 3.23
CA THR A 117 15.73 18.16 3.31
C THR A 117 16.36 17.00 2.51
N PHE A 118 15.75 15.81 2.55
CA PHE A 118 16.20 14.69 1.73
C PHE A 118 16.01 14.95 0.24
N ALA A 119 14.88 15.55 -0.16
CA ALA A 119 14.65 15.91 -1.55
C ALA A 119 15.68 16.94 -2.06
N ASP A 120 15.93 17.98 -1.27
CA ASP A 120 16.91 19.02 -1.59
C ASP A 120 18.33 18.44 -1.67
N ALA A 121 18.73 17.59 -0.72
CA ALA A 121 20.04 16.94 -0.72
C ALA A 121 20.25 15.97 -1.91
N LEU A 122 19.16 15.37 -2.42
CA LEU A 122 19.18 14.44 -3.55
C LEU A 122 18.91 15.14 -4.90
N GLY A 123 18.54 16.42 -4.90
CA GLY A 123 18.10 17.13 -6.11
C GLY A 123 16.83 16.56 -6.73
N CYS A 124 15.93 16.03 -5.91
CA CYS A 124 14.71 15.35 -6.32
C CYS A 124 13.48 16.25 -6.18
N ASP A 125 12.46 16.03 -7.01
CA ASP A 125 11.21 16.79 -6.88
C ASP A 125 10.43 16.37 -5.62
N PHE A 126 10.12 17.33 -4.77
CA PHE A 126 9.31 17.15 -3.57
C PHE A 126 7.90 17.70 -3.75
N LYS A 127 6.90 16.92 -3.34
CA LYS A 127 5.54 17.43 -3.16
C LYS A 127 4.94 16.94 -1.85
N ARG A 128 4.05 17.77 -1.30
CA ARG A 128 3.31 17.48 -0.08
C ARG A 128 1.81 17.49 -0.39
N VAL A 129 1.11 16.49 0.13
CA VAL A 129 -0.34 16.36 0.04
C VAL A 129 -0.91 16.17 1.42
N GLN A 130 -1.90 16.98 1.77
CA GLN A 130 -2.70 16.79 2.97
C GLN A 130 -3.92 15.96 2.61
N PHE A 131 -4.06 14.78 3.22
CA PHE A 131 -5.21 13.93 3.00
C PHE A 131 -6.39 14.46 3.84
N THR A 132 -7.46 14.83 3.16
CA THR A 132 -8.70 15.35 3.74
C THR A 132 -9.87 14.44 3.37
N PRO A 133 -10.99 14.45 4.12
CA PRO A 133 -12.15 13.61 3.81
C PRO A 133 -12.79 13.93 2.46
N ASP A 134 -12.56 15.13 1.92
CA ASP A 134 -13.10 15.59 0.64
C ASP A 134 -12.17 15.32 -0.55
N LEU A 135 -10.95 14.81 -0.30
CA LEU A 135 -9.94 14.62 -1.33
C LEU A 135 -10.39 13.55 -2.33
N LEU A 136 -10.44 13.89 -3.61
CA LEU A 136 -10.79 12.97 -4.69
C LEU A 136 -9.55 12.26 -5.23
N PRO A 137 -9.68 11.05 -5.80
CA PRO A 137 -8.57 10.39 -6.47
C PRO A 137 -7.91 11.25 -7.55
N ALA A 138 -8.72 12.01 -8.30
CA ALA A 138 -8.24 12.92 -9.35
C ALA A 138 -7.38 14.08 -8.81
N ASP A 139 -7.51 14.45 -7.53
CA ASP A 139 -6.70 15.50 -6.93
C ASP A 139 -5.26 15.05 -6.66
N ILE A 140 -5.04 13.74 -6.49
CA ILE A 140 -3.70 13.16 -6.32
C ILE A 140 -3.11 12.68 -7.64
N THR A 141 -3.90 12.01 -8.48
CA THR A 141 -3.46 11.49 -9.78
C THR A 141 -3.32 12.59 -10.82
N GLY A 142 -4.15 13.62 -10.77
CA GLY A 142 -4.23 14.67 -11.78
C GLY A 142 -5.50 14.53 -12.62
N THR A 143 -5.73 15.55 -13.45
CA THR A 143 -6.97 15.66 -14.22
C THR A 143 -6.70 16.27 -15.59
N ASN A 144 -7.60 15.99 -16.54
CA ASN A 144 -7.58 16.60 -17.86
C ASN A 144 -8.39 17.90 -17.82
N ILE A 145 -7.72 19.03 -18.06
CA ILE A 145 -8.33 20.36 -18.07
C ILE A 145 -8.51 20.80 -19.51
N TYR A 146 -9.69 21.32 -19.84
CA TYR A 146 -9.95 21.89 -21.15
C TYR A 146 -9.19 23.21 -21.32
N ASP A 147 -8.27 23.26 -22.29
CA ASP A 147 -7.58 24.50 -22.68
C ASP A 147 -8.40 25.20 -23.77
N ALA A 148 -9.12 26.25 -23.37
CA ALA A 148 -9.96 27.03 -24.28
C ALA A 148 -9.20 27.69 -25.43
N LYS A 149 -7.87 27.90 -25.30
CA LYS A 149 -7.05 28.47 -26.38
C LYS A 149 -6.74 27.45 -27.48
N LYS A 150 -6.60 26.18 -27.12
CA LYS A 150 -6.28 25.08 -28.04
C LYS A 150 -7.51 24.28 -28.47
N GLY A 151 -8.61 24.38 -27.74
CA GLY A 151 -9.81 23.57 -27.97
C GLY A 151 -9.62 22.09 -27.58
N GLU A 152 -8.61 21.79 -26.76
CA GLU A 152 -8.20 20.41 -26.44
C GLU A 152 -8.10 20.20 -24.92
N PHE A 153 -8.34 18.97 -24.49
CA PHE A 153 -8.12 18.56 -23.10
C PHE A 153 -6.62 18.29 -22.87
N THR A 154 -6.00 19.09 -22.00
CA THR A 154 -4.58 18.94 -21.62
C THR A 154 -4.47 18.31 -20.25
N PHE A 155 -3.59 17.31 -20.12
CA PHE A 155 -3.32 16.67 -18.85
C PHE A 155 -2.58 17.62 -17.90
N LYS A 156 -3.14 17.81 -16.69
CA LYS A 156 -2.49 18.50 -15.59
C LYS A 156 -2.03 17.47 -14.55
N PRO A 157 -0.71 17.27 -14.37
CA PRO A 157 -0.19 16.28 -13.44
C PRO A 157 -0.54 16.63 -12.00
N GLY A 158 -1.01 15.62 -11.26
CA GLY A 158 -1.26 15.73 -9.84
C GLY A 158 0.04 15.74 -9.01
N PRO A 159 -0.10 15.77 -7.68
CA PRO A 159 1.04 15.72 -6.78
C PRO A 159 1.80 14.39 -6.78
N LEU A 160 1.23 13.29 -7.29
CA LEU A 160 1.96 12.02 -7.45
C LEU A 160 3.14 12.12 -8.44
N PHE A 161 3.12 13.11 -9.34
CA PHE A 161 4.23 13.36 -10.28
C PHE A 161 5.34 14.15 -9.59
N CYS A 162 6.10 13.47 -8.74
CA CYS A 162 7.31 13.94 -8.09
C CYS A 162 8.19 12.72 -7.74
N ASN A 163 9.36 12.94 -7.15
CA ASN A 163 10.22 11.85 -6.71
C ASN A 163 9.94 11.46 -5.26
N LEU A 164 9.81 12.46 -4.38
CA LEU A 164 9.49 12.27 -2.97
C LEU A 164 8.13 12.92 -2.69
N LEU A 165 7.17 12.10 -2.26
CA LEU A 165 5.84 12.56 -1.88
C LEU A 165 5.67 12.44 -0.36
N LEU A 166 5.34 13.54 0.31
CA LEU A 166 4.84 13.49 1.68
C LEU A 166 3.31 13.45 1.67
N ALA A 167 2.74 12.36 2.16
CA ALA A 167 1.30 12.14 2.28
C ALA A 167 0.88 12.28 3.76
N ASP A 168 0.53 13.49 4.19
CA ASP A 168 0.12 13.72 5.57
C ASP A 168 -1.32 13.29 5.82
N GLU A 169 -1.58 12.70 6.99
CA GLU A 169 -2.91 12.27 7.47
C GLU A 169 -3.64 11.32 6.51
N ILE A 170 -2.94 10.36 5.90
CA ILE A 170 -3.52 9.38 4.94
C ILE A 170 -4.83 8.73 5.43
N ASN A 171 -4.93 8.54 6.75
CA ASN A 171 -6.08 7.94 7.41
C ASN A 171 -7.36 8.78 7.35
N ARG A 172 -7.28 10.08 6.98
CA ARG A 172 -8.45 10.96 6.85
C ARG A 172 -9.11 10.89 5.47
N ALA A 173 -8.41 10.43 4.44
CA ALA A 173 -8.99 10.40 3.10
C ALA A 173 -9.97 9.24 2.92
N PRO A 174 -10.91 9.36 1.96
CA PRO A 174 -11.78 8.26 1.59
C PRO A 174 -11.01 7.02 1.12
N PRO A 175 -11.56 5.80 1.32
CA PRO A 175 -10.93 4.55 0.87
C PRO A 175 -10.57 4.54 -0.62
N LYS A 176 -11.37 5.21 -1.47
CA LYS A 176 -11.10 5.32 -2.91
C LYS A 176 -9.82 6.11 -3.21
N THR A 177 -9.57 7.17 -2.46
CA THR A 177 -8.38 8.03 -2.64
C THR A 177 -7.13 7.34 -2.09
N GLN A 178 -7.26 6.63 -0.96
CA GLN A 178 -6.18 5.78 -0.46
C GLN A 178 -5.82 4.66 -1.44
N ALA A 179 -6.83 4.00 -2.03
CA ALA A 179 -6.61 2.96 -3.03
C ALA A 179 -5.86 3.50 -4.26
N ALA A 180 -6.22 4.69 -4.75
CA ALA A 180 -5.52 5.33 -5.86
C ALA A 180 -4.05 5.66 -5.54
N LEU A 181 -3.74 6.07 -4.31
CA LEU A 181 -2.35 6.25 -3.86
C LEU A 181 -1.59 4.91 -3.84
N LEU A 182 -2.18 3.86 -3.27
CA LEU A 182 -1.57 2.53 -3.17
C LEU A 182 -1.33 1.89 -4.54
N GLU A 183 -2.27 2.08 -5.47
CA GLU A 183 -2.11 1.66 -6.88
C GLU A 183 -0.91 2.35 -7.51
N ALA A 184 -0.79 3.67 -7.35
CA ALA A 184 0.36 4.42 -7.85
C ALA A 184 1.69 3.99 -7.20
N MET A 185 1.68 3.65 -5.91
CA MET A 185 2.84 3.14 -5.18
C MET A 185 3.32 1.78 -5.71
N GLN A 186 2.38 0.91 -6.07
CA GLN A 186 2.65 -0.45 -6.53
C GLN A 186 3.04 -0.48 -8.02
N GLU A 187 2.25 0.17 -8.87
CA GLU A 187 2.41 0.11 -10.33
C GLU A 187 3.42 1.14 -10.86
N LYS A 188 3.80 2.14 -10.05
CA LYS A 188 4.69 3.25 -10.43
C LYS A 188 4.21 4.01 -11.69
N GLN A 189 2.91 3.97 -11.94
CA GLN A 189 2.23 4.62 -13.03
C GLN A 189 0.80 4.93 -12.62
N VAL A 190 0.16 5.83 -13.36
CA VAL A 190 -1.20 6.28 -13.09
C VAL A 190 -1.96 6.35 -14.41
N THR A 191 -3.16 5.79 -14.46
CA THR A 191 -4.01 5.82 -15.66
C THR A 191 -5.13 6.84 -15.48
N ILE A 192 -5.26 7.75 -16.45
CA ILE A 192 -6.25 8.83 -16.41
C ILE A 192 -7.04 8.78 -17.72
N GLY A 193 -8.31 8.39 -17.62
CA GLY A 193 -9.12 8.07 -18.78
C GLY A 193 -8.55 6.84 -19.50
N THR A 194 -7.99 7.04 -20.69
CA THR A 194 -7.39 5.97 -21.52
C THR A 194 -5.87 6.06 -21.61
N VAL A 195 -5.24 7.08 -21.00
CA VAL A 195 -3.80 7.33 -21.10
C VAL A 195 -3.11 6.97 -19.79
N THR A 196 -2.09 6.13 -19.88
CA THR A 196 -1.24 5.76 -18.74
C THR A 196 0.01 6.62 -18.72
N HIS A 197 0.27 7.25 -17.58
CA HIS A 197 1.42 8.10 -17.33
C HIS A 197 2.35 7.42 -16.31
N LYS A 198 3.63 7.27 -16.65
CA LYS A 198 4.64 6.74 -15.72
C LYS A 198 5.06 7.80 -14.71
N LEU A 199 5.26 7.39 -13.47
CA LEU A 199 5.78 8.27 -12.43
C LEU A 199 7.31 8.44 -12.59
N PRO A 200 7.88 9.60 -12.19
CA PRO A 200 9.32 9.81 -12.19
C PRO A 200 10.03 8.77 -11.32
N ALA A 201 11.23 8.33 -11.73
CA ALA A 201 12.06 7.43 -10.92
C ALA A 201 13.21 8.23 -10.26
N PRO A 202 13.50 8.02 -8.96
CA PRO A 202 12.75 7.18 -8.00
C PRO A 202 11.40 7.81 -7.62
N PHE A 203 10.40 6.99 -7.28
CA PHE A 203 9.11 7.42 -6.74
C PHE A 203 8.88 6.79 -5.37
N ILE A 204 8.96 7.62 -4.33
CA ILE A 204 8.94 7.23 -2.92
C ILE A 204 7.84 8.03 -2.23
N VAL A 205 6.95 7.31 -1.55
CA VAL A 205 5.92 7.92 -0.70
C VAL A 205 6.35 7.79 0.76
N MET A 206 6.29 8.92 1.46
CA MET A 206 6.44 9.03 2.91
C MET A 206 5.08 9.45 3.48
N ALA A 207 4.44 8.59 4.26
CA ALA A 207 3.12 8.82 4.84
C ALA A 207 3.15 8.96 6.36
#